data_AF-A0AAC9QNP8-F1
#
_entry.id   AF-A0AAC9QNP8-F1
#
_cell.length_a   1.000
_cell.length_b   1.000
_cell.length_c   1.000
_cell.angle_alpha   90.00
_cell.angle_beta   90.00
_cell.angle_gamma   90.00
#
_symmetry.space_group_name_H-M   'P 1'
#
loop_
_entity.id
_entity.type
_entity.pdbx_description
1 polymer ?
#
loop_
_entity_poly.entity_id
_entity_poly.type
_entity_poly.pdbx_seq_one_letter_code
_entity_poly.pdbx_strand_id
1 'polypeptide(L)'
;MLTSSDMSLVRNYAYPNTTTLKNKYGIMDFKKLQEKCTRDAKKVIANLRQESLPEKFDSSYLKYLHKSLFQEAFEWAGYTRDLPFTFKDGTTAQMLMMKMPNSNIFFAASNKIRESLKEFDQMLAAKNNLQGLSRKEFIDEAVKLFSFLDYIHPFRGGNGPTQRLFFEKLAKAAGHTLDFSVVTKKRMRCACANAIILKGDKAHEAMKHLFEDISNPEKAGVLRELFNCMPKFELERLDDECVVIPREGISYTGIYRGASVDSIIVETADSCVICHKDYLTPEQIKALKPGNELSFTGPINKDLDQVLIPAEKLAPLKEEEIIKKIKNTACVQENRRKIESLSKLVYGVSEILDKNLHLIHKNPQIGEQLAEQIEKSPRSIAKLTGFKIGPIKNPRRVVAERNISELSKAIKENVDIVEYAKKTILKEHQKKQKRVEQAIKKPSKEVQKIFELQSNNWKEALKAENPEVLHKDVCSFLCKINSRLSVSERKSIDSADYEKLAKSIGISDSKAKIIIQAVNQGKELCKKLETIKANRPKVMTTEVFLTVL
;
A
#
# COMPACT_ATOMS: atom_id res chain seq x y z
N MET A 1 23.13 -11.67 45.10
CA MET A 1 24.27 -10.86 44.62
C MET A 1 25.28 -11.81 44.01
N LEU A 2 25.90 -11.48 42.87
CA LEU A 2 26.96 -12.29 42.26
C LEU A 2 28.23 -12.21 43.11
N THR A 3 28.90 -13.33 43.33
CA THR A 3 30.18 -13.37 44.07
C THR A 3 31.34 -12.87 43.19
N SER A 4 32.49 -12.51 43.81
CA SER A 4 33.71 -12.13 43.08
C SER A 4 34.17 -13.23 42.11
N SER A 5 34.01 -14.50 42.49
CA SER A 5 34.27 -15.67 41.64
C SER A 5 33.30 -15.78 40.47
N ASP A 6 32.00 -15.48 40.66
CA ASP A 6 31.02 -15.50 39.56
C ASP A 6 31.33 -14.43 38.51
N MET A 7 31.81 -13.27 38.96
CA MET A 7 32.20 -12.17 38.07
C MET A 7 33.48 -12.51 37.27
N SER A 8 34.39 -13.31 37.82
CA SER A 8 35.58 -13.77 37.11
C SER A 8 35.23 -14.78 36.00
N LEU A 9 34.33 -15.74 36.29
CA LEU A 9 33.85 -16.72 35.32
C LEU A 9 33.12 -16.07 34.14
N VAL A 10 32.33 -15.02 34.37
CA VAL A 10 31.66 -14.29 33.29
C VAL A 10 32.67 -13.53 32.42
N ARG A 11 33.70 -12.92 33.04
CA ARG A 11 34.72 -12.14 32.33
C ARG A 11 35.55 -13.01 31.38
N ASN A 12 35.73 -14.29 31.69
CA ASN A 12 36.51 -15.22 30.87
C ASN A 12 35.92 -15.48 29.47
N TYR A 13 34.65 -15.10 29.21
CA TYR A 13 34.08 -15.10 27.86
C TYR A 13 34.67 -14.02 26.93
N ALA A 14 35.27 -12.96 27.45
CA ALA A 14 35.81 -11.84 26.69
C ALA A 14 37.35 -11.79 26.74
N TYR A 15 37.97 -11.08 25.79
CA TYR A 15 39.40 -10.79 25.90
C TYR A 15 39.68 -9.87 27.10
N PRO A 16 40.84 -10.01 27.76
CA PRO A 16 41.23 -9.13 28.86
C PRO A 16 41.08 -7.65 28.48
N ASN A 17 40.51 -6.85 29.38
CA ASN A 17 40.29 -5.41 29.21
C ASN A 17 39.38 -5.01 28.03
N THR A 18 38.60 -5.95 27.47
CA THR A 18 37.61 -5.65 26.42
C THR A 18 36.24 -6.22 26.77
N THR A 19 35.21 -5.79 26.03
CA THR A 19 33.87 -6.41 26.06
C THR A 19 33.65 -7.39 24.90
N THR A 20 34.65 -7.57 24.05
CA THR A 20 34.59 -8.42 22.86
C THR A 20 34.79 -9.88 23.24
N LEU A 21 33.85 -10.73 22.82
CA LEU A 21 33.90 -12.17 23.11
C LEU A 21 35.14 -12.82 22.47
N LYS A 22 35.81 -13.71 23.21
CA LYS A 22 36.89 -14.55 22.68
C LYS A 22 36.37 -15.30 21.46
N ASN A 23 37.07 -15.17 20.35
CA ASN A 23 36.68 -15.76 19.07
C ASN A 23 37.87 -16.33 18.32
N LYS A 24 37.62 -17.33 17.48
CA LYS A 24 38.63 -18.04 16.71
C LYS A 24 39.30 -17.18 15.64
N TYR A 25 38.74 -16.02 15.32
CA TYR A 25 39.34 -15.06 14.37
C TYR A 25 40.39 -14.15 15.02
N GLY A 26 40.49 -14.12 16.34
CA GLY A 26 41.38 -13.19 17.06
C GLY A 26 40.94 -11.73 17.00
N ILE A 27 39.68 -11.43 16.65
CA ILE A 27 39.20 -10.05 16.49
C ILE A 27 38.80 -9.48 17.85
N MET A 28 39.47 -8.40 18.29
CA MET A 28 39.15 -7.73 19.56
C MET A 28 38.22 -6.52 19.40
N ASP A 29 37.97 -6.07 18.17
CA ASP A 29 36.99 -5.01 17.88
C ASP A 29 35.57 -5.57 17.79
N PHE A 30 34.67 -5.08 18.64
CA PHE A 30 33.29 -5.57 18.73
C PHE A 30 32.52 -5.47 17.41
N LYS A 31 32.65 -4.34 16.70
CA LYS A 31 31.89 -4.08 15.47
C LYS A 31 32.41 -4.96 14.34
N LYS A 32 33.73 -5.08 14.18
CA LYS A 32 34.35 -5.97 13.19
C LYS A 32 34.00 -7.43 13.45
N LEU A 33 33.97 -7.87 14.72
CA LEU A 33 33.52 -9.21 15.07
C LEU A 33 32.07 -9.44 14.68
N GLN A 34 31.19 -8.48 15.01
CA GLN A 34 29.77 -8.56 14.68
C GLN A 34 29.53 -8.67 13.16
N GLU A 35 30.24 -7.86 12.35
CA GLU A 35 30.17 -7.88 10.90
C GLU A 35 30.64 -9.23 10.33
N LYS A 36 31.78 -9.74 10.82
CA LYS A 36 32.33 -11.04 10.41
C LYS A 36 31.40 -12.20 10.77
N CYS A 37 30.93 -12.25 12.01
CA CYS A 37 29.98 -13.27 12.46
C CYS A 37 28.66 -13.22 11.67
N THR A 38 28.15 -12.01 11.38
CA THR A 38 26.93 -11.86 10.56
C THR A 38 27.13 -12.39 9.15
N ARG A 39 28.28 -12.12 8.54
CA ARG A 39 28.62 -12.60 7.19
C ARG A 39 28.73 -14.12 7.13
N ASP A 40 29.42 -14.72 8.10
CA ASP A 40 29.63 -16.17 8.14
C ASP A 40 28.31 -16.90 8.47
N ALA A 41 27.54 -16.41 9.46
CA ALA A 41 26.23 -16.98 9.80
C ALA A 41 25.26 -16.94 8.60
N LYS A 42 25.25 -15.88 7.79
CA LYS A 42 24.41 -15.81 6.57
C LYS A 42 24.71 -16.96 5.60
N LYS A 43 25.98 -17.32 5.41
CA LYS A 43 26.38 -18.44 4.55
C LYS A 43 25.89 -19.76 5.11
N VAL A 44 26.06 -19.97 6.42
CA VAL A 44 25.61 -21.20 7.08
C VAL A 44 24.08 -21.33 7.05
N ILE A 45 23.34 -20.25 7.29
CA ILE A 45 21.87 -20.23 7.21
C ILE A 45 21.39 -20.69 5.83
N ALA A 46 22.03 -20.25 4.75
CA ALA A 46 21.67 -20.66 3.40
C ALA A 46 21.79 -22.18 3.21
N ASN A 47 22.84 -22.80 3.75
CA ASN A 47 23.03 -24.25 3.72
C ASN A 47 22.02 -24.97 4.61
N LEU A 48 21.85 -24.52 5.87
CA LEU A 48 20.92 -25.12 6.83
C LEU A 48 19.48 -25.10 6.30
N ARG A 49 19.06 -24.09 5.53
CA ARG A 49 17.72 -24.04 4.91
C ARG A 49 17.46 -25.16 3.90
N GLN A 50 18.51 -25.73 3.30
CA GLN A 50 18.43 -26.86 2.36
C GLN A 50 18.50 -28.21 3.06
N GLU A 51 19.03 -28.28 4.28
CA GLU A 51 19.05 -29.52 5.06
C GLU A 51 17.63 -30.03 5.33
N SER A 52 17.49 -31.36 5.34
CA SER A 52 16.27 -32.05 5.76
C SER A 52 15.81 -31.57 7.13
N LEU A 53 14.49 -31.50 7.31
CA LEU A 53 13.90 -31.15 8.59
C LEU A 53 14.11 -32.32 9.57
N PRO A 54 14.38 -32.06 10.85
CA PRO A 54 14.48 -33.12 11.84
C PRO A 54 13.08 -33.71 12.10
N GLU A 55 13.03 -34.98 12.50
CA GLU A 55 11.78 -35.62 12.95
C GLU A 55 11.29 -35.01 14.27
N LYS A 56 12.22 -34.60 15.13
CA LYS A 56 11.95 -34.02 16.46
C LYS A 56 12.55 -32.63 16.56
N PHE A 57 11.72 -31.66 16.92
CA PHE A 57 12.17 -30.33 17.27
C PHE A 57 12.32 -30.25 18.79
N ASP A 58 13.55 -30.05 19.26
CA ASP A 58 13.88 -29.99 20.67
C ASP A 58 15.13 -29.12 20.93
N SER A 59 15.54 -29.03 22.19
CA SER A 59 16.72 -28.31 22.63
C SER A 59 18.02 -28.89 22.08
N SER A 60 18.07 -30.16 21.67
CA SER A 60 19.21 -30.76 20.98
C SER A 60 19.34 -30.20 19.57
N TYR A 61 18.23 -30.09 18.84
CA TYR A 61 18.21 -29.43 17.53
C TYR A 61 18.58 -27.95 17.63
N LEU A 62 18.09 -27.25 18.66
CA LEU A 62 18.47 -25.85 18.92
C LEU A 62 19.98 -25.69 19.12
N LYS A 63 20.61 -26.57 19.90
CA LYS A 63 22.07 -26.59 20.12
C LYS A 63 22.83 -26.94 18.85
N TYR A 64 22.32 -27.86 18.03
CA TYR A 64 22.88 -28.17 16.71
C TYR A 64 22.89 -26.94 15.78
N LEU A 65 21.77 -26.21 15.71
CA LEU A 65 21.71 -24.98 14.91
C LEU A 65 22.71 -23.95 15.43
N HIS A 66 22.78 -23.73 16.74
CA HIS A 66 23.73 -22.79 17.32
C HIS A 66 25.18 -23.20 17.02
N LYS A 67 25.51 -24.49 17.18
CA LYS A 67 26.83 -25.02 16.83
C LYS A 67 27.16 -24.73 15.38
N SER A 68 26.27 -25.11 14.46
CA SER A 68 26.48 -24.92 13.02
C SER A 68 26.71 -23.46 12.66
N LEU A 69 25.89 -22.54 13.21
CA LEU A 69 25.98 -21.11 12.94
C LEU A 69 27.28 -20.47 13.42
N PHE A 70 27.85 -20.95 14.53
CA PHE A 70 28.90 -20.24 15.26
C PHE A 70 30.18 -21.04 15.50
N GLN A 71 30.28 -22.29 15.05
CA GLN A 71 31.46 -23.13 15.27
C GLN A 71 32.75 -22.54 14.69
N GLU A 72 32.67 -21.75 13.62
CA GLU A 72 33.83 -21.05 13.06
C GLU A 72 34.23 -19.83 13.88
N ALA A 73 33.30 -19.25 14.64
CA ALA A 73 33.54 -18.03 15.42
C ALA A 73 33.91 -18.32 16.88
N PHE A 74 33.24 -19.26 17.53
CA PHE A 74 33.29 -19.47 18.98
C PHE A 74 33.58 -20.92 19.34
N GLU A 75 34.45 -21.15 20.34
CA GLU A 75 34.77 -22.49 20.84
C GLU A 75 33.58 -23.14 21.57
N TRP A 76 32.76 -22.32 22.24
CA TRP A 76 31.57 -22.74 22.98
C TRP A 76 30.32 -22.87 22.09
N ALA A 77 30.45 -22.90 20.76
CA ALA A 77 29.31 -23.04 19.87
C ALA A 77 28.55 -24.36 20.12
N GLY A 78 27.29 -24.25 20.54
CA GLY A 78 26.42 -25.38 20.88
C GLY A 78 26.29 -25.64 22.38
N TYR A 79 27.10 -24.97 23.21
CA TYR A 79 27.05 -25.07 24.66
C TYR A 79 26.17 -23.97 25.26
N THR A 80 25.35 -24.36 26.24
CA THR A 80 24.48 -23.44 26.97
C THR A 80 25.25 -22.75 28.10
N ARG A 81 24.86 -21.52 28.43
CA ARG A 81 25.62 -20.62 29.31
C ARG A 81 25.57 -20.99 30.80
N ASP A 82 24.65 -21.88 31.16
CA ASP A 82 24.51 -22.45 32.50
C ASP A 82 25.60 -23.46 32.84
N LEU A 83 26.28 -24.03 31.85
CA LEU A 83 27.37 -24.99 32.07
C LEU A 83 28.73 -24.29 32.01
N PRO A 84 29.70 -24.69 32.87
CA PRO A 84 31.06 -24.20 32.75
C PRO A 84 31.69 -24.70 31.44
N PHE A 85 32.38 -23.80 30.74
CA PHE A 85 33.09 -24.10 29.50
C PHE A 85 34.57 -23.73 29.64
N THR A 86 35.47 -24.69 29.42
CA THR A 86 36.92 -24.47 29.44
C THR A 86 37.42 -24.19 28.03
N PHE A 87 37.99 -22.99 27.83
CA PHE A 87 38.63 -22.58 26.58
C PHE A 87 39.99 -23.26 26.38
N LYS A 88 40.48 -23.28 25.14
CA LYS A 88 41.83 -23.76 24.82
C LYS A 88 42.96 -23.00 25.53
N ASP A 89 42.71 -21.76 25.95
CA ASP A 89 43.66 -20.96 26.75
C ASP A 89 43.71 -21.34 28.24
N GLY A 90 42.96 -22.38 28.65
CA GLY A 90 42.91 -22.90 30.01
C GLY A 90 41.92 -22.18 30.93
N THR A 91 41.31 -21.08 30.49
CA THR A 91 40.31 -20.36 31.29
C THR A 91 38.94 -21.02 31.23
N THR A 92 38.21 -21.04 32.35
CA THR A 92 36.83 -21.53 32.41
C THR A 92 35.85 -20.37 32.50
N ALA A 93 34.78 -20.40 31.70
CA ALA A 93 33.74 -19.39 31.73
C ALA A 93 32.35 -19.97 31.97
N GLN A 94 31.49 -19.21 32.63
CA GLN A 94 30.09 -19.55 32.90
C GLN A 94 29.30 -18.25 33.10
N MET A 95 28.03 -18.20 32.65
CA MET A 95 27.21 -16.99 32.79
C MET A 95 25.90 -17.29 33.54
N LEU A 96 25.95 -17.05 34.85
CA LEU A 96 24.87 -17.39 35.76
C LEU A 96 23.63 -16.50 35.60
N MET A 97 23.86 -15.20 35.38
CA MET A 97 22.82 -14.19 35.17
C MET A 97 23.13 -13.35 33.95
N MET A 98 22.11 -13.08 33.14
CA MET A 98 22.22 -12.23 31.97
C MET A 98 21.11 -11.19 31.97
N LYS A 99 21.51 -9.93 31.84
CA LYS A 99 20.60 -8.79 31.76
C LYS A 99 20.18 -8.59 30.32
N MET A 100 18.90 -8.29 30.12
CA MET A 100 18.42 -7.75 28.86
C MET A 100 19.11 -6.40 28.58
N PRO A 101 19.64 -6.17 27.36
CA PRO A 101 20.26 -4.90 27.00
C PRO A 101 19.36 -3.70 27.33
N ASN A 102 19.94 -2.65 27.90
CA ASN A 102 19.25 -1.39 28.22
C ASN A 102 18.01 -1.51 29.14
N SER A 103 17.93 -2.54 29.98
CA SER A 103 16.82 -2.75 30.92
C SER A 103 17.33 -3.16 32.31
N ASN A 104 16.45 -3.19 33.32
CA ASN A 104 16.72 -3.77 34.64
C ASN A 104 16.27 -5.23 34.79
N ILE A 105 15.96 -5.89 33.66
CA ILE A 105 15.34 -7.20 33.64
C ILE A 105 16.38 -8.26 33.29
N PHE A 106 16.23 -9.41 33.91
CA PHE A 106 17.10 -10.57 33.69
C PHE A 106 16.35 -11.64 32.90
N PHE A 107 17.08 -12.32 32.02
CA PHE A 107 16.66 -13.61 31.48
C PHE A 107 16.64 -14.67 32.57
N ALA A 108 16.20 -15.89 32.24
CA ALA A 108 16.20 -17.01 33.17
C ALA A 108 17.54 -17.16 33.90
N ALA A 109 17.52 -17.40 35.22
CA ALA A 109 18.73 -17.73 35.95
C ALA A 109 19.31 -19.07 35.44
N SER A 110 20.63 -19.22 35.45
CA SER A 110 21.32 -20.43 34.94
C SER A 110 20.78 -21.73 35.50
N ASN A 111 20.48 -21.79 36.80
CA ASN A 111 19.91 -22.97 37.47
C ASN A 111 18.53 -23.36 36.94
N LYS A 112 17.85 -22.49 36.19
CA LYS A 112 16.55 -22.75 35.56
C LYS A 112 16.65 -23.11 34.08
N ILE A 113 17.76 -22.84 33.40
CA ILE A 113 17.88 -23.07 31.94
C ILE A 113 17.62 -24.53 31.58
N ARG A 114 18.23 -25.48 32.29
CA ARG A 114 18.04 -26.91 32.02
C ARG A 114 16.58 -27.37 32.21
N GLU A 115 15.94 -26.93 33.28
CA GLU A 115 14.54 -27.25 33.59
C GLU A 115 13.61 -26.65 32.53
N SER A 116 13.80 -25.37 32.18
CA SER A 116 12.97 -24.67 31.20
C SER A 116 13.18 -25.19 29.77
N LEU A 117 14.39 -25.63 29.39
CA LEU A 117 14.59 -26.30 28.09
C LEU A 117 13.87 -27.65 28.04
N LYS A 118 13.84 -28.40 29.15
CA LYS A 118 13.08 -29.65 29.22
C LYS A 118 11.57 -29.39 29.10
N GLU A 119 11.06 -28.34 29.75
CA GLU A 119 9.67 -27.90 29.60
C GLU A 119 9.36 -27.49 28.15
N PHE A 120 10.25 -26.74 27.51
CA PHE A 120 10.13 -26.37 26.09
C PHE A 120 10.04 -27.61 25.18
N ASP A 121 10.88 -28.62 25.41
CA ASP A 121 10.88 -29.87 24.66
C ASP A 121 9.56 -30.65 24.87
N GLN A 122 9.05 -30.68 26.10
CA GLN A 122 7.77 -31.30 26.43
C GLN A 122 6.59 -30.59 25.76
N MET A 123 6.57 -29.26 25.73
CA MET A 123 5.53 -28.48 25.07
C MET A 123 5.48 -28.75 23.56
N LEU A 124 6.65 -28.85 22.90
CA LEU A 124 6.74 -29.18 21.47
C LEU A 124 6.26 -30.61 21.18
N ALA A 125 6.71 -31.58 21.97
CA ALA A 125 6.32 -32.98 21.82
C ALA A 125 4.81 -33.18 22.04
N ALA A 126 4.24 -32.57 23.08
CA ALA A 126 2.81 -32.66 23.41
C ALA A 126 1.90 -32.09 22.31
N LYS A 127 2.43 -31.17 21.48
CA LYS A 127 1.70 -30.57 20.35
C LYS A 127 2.20 -31.07 18.99
N ASN A 128 2.88 -32.22 18.95
CA ASN A 128 3.38 -32.85 17.71
C ASN A 128 4.13 -31.87 16.80
N ASN A 129 5.10 -31.13 17.35
CA ASN A 129 5.85 -30.08 16.63
C ASN A 129 4.97 -29.00 15.97
N LEU A 130 3.79 -28.73 16.54
CA LEU A 130 2.77 -27.79 16.05
C LEU A 130 2.17 -28.17 14.67
N GLN A 131 2.32 -29.42 14.25
CA GLN A 131 1.76 -29.91 12.98
C GLN A 131 0.24 -30.09 13.08
N GLY A 132 -0.45 -29.99 11.94
CA GLY A 132 -1.91 -30.17 11.85
C GLY A 132 -2.75 -29.00 12.34
N LEU A 133 -2.13 -27.89 12.73
CA LEU A 133 -2.81 -26.68 13.18
C LEU A 133 -3.13 -25.73 12.02
N SER A 134 -4.24 -24.99 12.12
CA SER A 134 -4.48 -23.84 11.24
C SER A 134 -3.41 -22.77 11.47
N ARG A 135 -3.24 -21.83 10.52
CA ARG A 135 -2.25 -20.75 10.65
C ARG A 135 -2.45 -19.92 11.92
N LYS A 136 -3.71 -19.65 12.31
CA LYS A 136 -4.04 -18.89 13.52
C LYS A 136 -3.64 -19.64 14.79
N GLU A 137 -4.00 -20.93 14.88
CA GLU A 137 -3.64 -21.78 16.02
C GLU A 137 -2.13 -21.99 16.10
N PHE A 138 -1.46 -22.17 14.96
CA PHE A 138 0.00 -22.25 14.87
C PHE A 138 0.64 -20.98 15.44
N ILE A 139 0.19 -19.78 15.03
CA ILE A 139 0.70 -18.51 15.57
C ILE A 139 0.50 -18.45 17.08
N ASP A 140 -0.69 -18.79 17.58
CA ASP A 140 -1.02 -18.72 19.00
C ASP A 140 -0.11 -19.62 19.85
N GLU A 141 0.28 -20.80 19.37
CA GLU A 141 1.20 -21.71 20.08
C GLU A 141 2.67 -21.37 19.85
N ALA A 142 3.06 -21.05 18.61
CA ALA A 142 4.43 -20.71 18.26
C ALA A 142 4.90 -19.47 19.01
N VAL A 143 4.04 -18.46 19.21
CA VAL A 143 4.36 -17.25 19.96
C VAL A 143 4.68 -17.55 21.43
N LYS A 144 3.93 -18.46 22.08
CA LYS A 144 4.21 -18.85 23.47
C LYS A 144 5.57 -19.52 23.58
N LEU A 145 5.86 -20.47 22.69
CA LEU A 145 7.14 -21.17 22.62
C LEU A 145 8.30 -20.22 22.29
N PHE A 146 8.09 -19.28 21.37
CA PHE A 146 9.09 -18.30 20.98
C PHE A 146 9.42 -17.38 22.15
N SER A 147 8.41 -16.79 22.79
CA SER A 147 8.59 -15.95 23.98
C SER A 147 9.25 -16.71 25.13
N PHE A 148 8.85 -17.96 25.36
CA PHE A 148 9.45 -18.79 26.40
C PHE A 148 10.94 -19.06 26.11
N LEU A 149 11.29 -19.42 24.88
CA LEU A 149 12.68 -19.64 24.52
C LEU A 149 13.53 -18.35 24.57
N ASP A 150 12.94 -17.20 24.22
CA ASP A 150 13.61 -15.89 24.35
C ASP A 150 13.90 -15.55 25.82
N TYR A 151 12.97 -15.86 26.73
CA TYR A 151 13.15 -15.74 28.17
C TYR A 151 14.24 -16.67 28.72
N ILE A 152 14.28 -17.94 28.28
CA ILE A 152 15.31 -18.91 28.67
C ILE A 152 16.70 -18.37 28.32
N HIS A 153 16.85 -17.82 27.11
CA HIS A 153 18.09 -17.24 26.59
C HIS A 153 19.31 -18.14 26.81
N PRO A 154 19.31 -19.36 26.23
CA PRO A 154 20.17 -20.47 26.67
C PRO A 154 21.66 -20.32 26.35
N PHE A 155 22.03 -19.50 25.36
CA PHE A 155 23.43 -19.35 24.91
C PHE A 155 24.05 -18.03 25.40
N ARG A 156 25.39 -17.96 25.43
CA ARG A 156 26.11 -16.71 25.80
C ARG A 156 25.93 -15.61 24.76
N GLY A 157 25.83 -15.96 23.49
CA GLY A 157 25.59 -15.07 22.35
C GLY A 157 24.95 -15.86 21.23
N GLY A 158 24.39 -15.19 20.21
CA GLY A 158 23.81 -15.90 19.06
C GLY A 158 22.40 -16.47 19.26
N ASN A 159 21.72 -16.17 20.39
CA ASN A 159 20.35 -16.63 20.66
C ASN A 159 19.36 -16.25 19.55
N GLY A 160 19.31 -14.96 19.18
CA GLY A 160 18.33 -14.45 18.20
C GLY A 160 18.38 -15.14 16.83
N PRO A 161 19.53 -15.18 16.13
CA PRO A 161 19.65 -15.89 14.85
C PRO A 161 19.31 -17.38 14.95
N THR A 162 19.75 -18.05 16.02
CA THR A 162 19.49 -19.48 16.24
C THR A 162 17.99 -19.74 16.43
N GLN A 163 17.35 -18.96 17.30
CA GLN A 163 15.91 -19.06 17.58
C GLN A 163 15.09 -18.80 16.33
N ARG A 164 15.38 -17.74 15.57
CA ARG A 164 14.63 -17.45 14.33
C ARG A 164 14.75 -18.59 13.31
N LEU A 165 15.95 -19.15 13.13
CA LEU A 165 16.13 -20.30 12.23
C LEU A 165 15.40 -21.56 12.72
N PHE A 166 15.40 -21.80 14.03
CA PHE A 166 14.65 -22.90 14.64
C PHE A 166 13.15 -22.77 14.33
N PHE A 167 12.57 -21.58 14.54
CA PHE A 167 11.14 -21.34 14.29
C PHE A 167 10.79 -21.27 12.80
N GLU A 168 11.69 -20.79 11.95
CA GLU A 168 11.52 -20.87 10.48
C GLU A 168 11.39 -22.33 10.02
N LYS A 169 12.26 -23.22 10.52
CA LYS A 169 12.20 -24.65 10.21
C LYS A 169 11.01 -25.36 10.85
N LEU A 170 10.65 -24.99 12.07
CA LEU A 170 9.46 -25.52 12.75
C LEU A 170 8.18 -25.16 11.98
N ALA A 171 8.06 -23.90 11.55
CA ALA A 171 6.94 -23.46 10.72
C ALA A 171 6.88 -24.26 9.41
N LYS A 172 8.02 -24.43 8.73
CA LYS A 172 8.10 -25.23 7.49
C LYS A 172 7.65 -26.68 7.73
N ALA A 173 8.07 -27.30 8.83
CA ALA A 173 7.64 -28.65 9.20
C ALA A 173 6.13 -28.74 9.50
N ALA A 174 5.56 -27.67 10.06
CA ALA A 174 4.14 -27.55 10.38
C ALA A 174 3.25 -27.15 9.18
N GLY A 175 3.83 -26.94 7.98
CA GLY A 175 3.09 -26.52 6.79
C GLY A 175 2.83 -25.01 6.71
N HIS A 176 3.50 -24.21 7.53
CA HIS A 176 3.41 -22.75 7.58
C HIS A 176 4.73 -22.10 7.13
N THR A 177 4.74 -20.77 7.05
CA THR A 177 5.95 -19.98 6.78
C THR A 177 6.15 -18.94 7.87
N LEU A 178 7.40 -18.60 8.19
CA LEU A 178 7.75 -17.44 9.00
C LEU A 178 8.93 -16.72 8.33
N ASP A 179 8.66 -15.58 7.69
CA ASP A 179 9.69 -14.79 7.04
C ASP A 179 10.24 -13.71 7.98
N PHE A 180 11.22 -14.07 8.81
CA PHE A 180 11.85 -13.10 9.70
C PHE A 180 12.70 -12.04 8.96
N SER A 181 12.94 -12.18 7.65
CA SER A 181 13.72 -11.18 6.90
C SER A 181 12.96 -9.86 6.75
N VAL A 182 11.63 -9.88 6.89
CA VAL A 182 10.79 -8.69 6.82
C VAL A 182 10.53 -8.04 8.19
N VAL A 183 11.31 -8.38 9.22
CA VAL A 183 11.18 -7.82 10.57
C VAL A 183 12.38 -6.93 10.91
N THR A 184 12.09 -5.64 11.14
CA THR A 184 13.07 -4.66 11.64
C THR A 184 13.56 -5.01 13.04
N LYS A 185 14.82 -4.68 13.35
CA LYS A 185 15.41 -4.93 14.67
C LYS A 185 14.60 -4.29 15.80
N LYS A 186 14.14 -3.05 15.64
CA LYS A 186 13.34 -2.37 16.68
C LYS A 186 12.03 -3.10 16.96
N ARG A 187 11.27 -3.49 15.93
CA ARG A 187 10.04 -4.30 16.10
C ARG A 187 10.30 -5.59 16.86
N MET A 188 11.34 -6.35 16.49
CA MET A 188 11.69 -7.59 17.18
C MET A 188 12.01 -7.34 18.66
N ARG A 189 12.86 -6.33 18.96
CA ARG A 189 13.20 -5.96 20.34
C ARG A 189 11.96 -5.56 21.15
N CYS A 190 11.07 -4.76 20.58
CA CYS A 190 9.83 -4.33 21.26
C CYS A 190 8.91 -5.53 21.54
N ALA A 191 8.71 -6.43 20.58
CA ALA A 191 7.85 -7.60 20.75
C ALA A 191 8.40 -8.57 21.83
N CYS A 192 9.70 -8.86 21.81
CA CYS A 192 10.38 -9.65 22.84
C CYS A 192 10.27 -9.01 24.23
N ALA A 193 10.57 -7.71 24.33
CA ALA A 193 10.49 -6.99 25.59
C ALA A 193 9.06 -7.00 26.17
N ASN A 194 8.04 -6.78 25.33
CA ASN A 194 6.64 -6.82 25.76
C ASN A 194 6.25 -8.21 26.31
N ALA A 195 6.71 -9.29 25.68
CA ALA A 195 6.42 -10.66 26.12
C ALA A 195 7.02 -11.01 27.49
N ILE A 196 8.12 -10.36 27.87
CA ILE A 196 8.78 -10.57 29.16
C ILE A 196 8.24 -9.61 30.24
N ILE A 197 7.93 -8.36 29.86
CA ILE A 197 7.58 -7.27 30.79
C ILE A 197 6.09 -7.28 31.14
N LEU A 198 5.23 -7.42 30.13
CA LEU A 198 3.79 -7.28 30.29
C LEU A 198 3.19 -8.58 30.82
N LYS A 199 2.03 -8.49 31.45
CA LYS A 199 1.30 -9.62 32.02
C LYS A 199 -0.01 -9.85 31.27
N GLY A 200 -0.53 -11.09 31.36
CA GLY A 200 -1.80 -11.49 30.76
C GLY A 200 -1.77 -11.40 29.23
N ASP A 201 -2.94 -11.12 28.64
CA ASP A 201 -3.13 -11.17 27.18
C ASP A 201 -2.23 -10.18 26.42
N LYS A 202 -1.87 -9.06 27.05
CA LYS A 202 -1.02 -8.02 26.45
C LYS A 202 0.43 -8.47 26.23
N ALA A 203 0.92 -9.47 26.98
CA ALA A 203 2.29 -9.97 26.84
C ALA A 203 2.59 -10.44 25.42
N HIS A 204 1.67 -11.18 24.82
CA HIS A 204 1.89 -11.82 23.53
C HIS A 204 1.34 -11.03 22.35
N GLU A 205 0.60 -9.94 22.58
CA GLU A 205 -0.13 -9.23 21.52
C GLU A 205 0.80 -8.68 20.43
N ALA A 206 1.91 -8.04 20.81
CA ALA A 206 2.90 -7.53 19.86
C ALA A 206 3.58 -8.65 19.08
N MET A 207 3.87 -9.78 19.74
CA MET A 207 4.50 -10.94 19.12
C MET A 207 3.53 -11.69 18.18
N LYS A 208 2.25 -11.83 18.56
CA LYS A 208 1.19 -12.39 17.70
C LYS A 208 1.02 -11.56 16.43
N HIS A 209 1.02 -10.24 16.54
CA HIS A 209 0.94 -9.37 15.36
C HIS A 209 2.20 -9.47 14.48
N LEU A 210 3.39 -9.58 15.07
CA LEU A 210 4.62 -9.89 14.33
C LEU A 210 4.49 -11.21 13.56
N PHE A 211 4.06 -12.28 14.24
CA PHE A 211 3.90 -13.61 13.64
C PHE A 211 2.81 -13.65 12.56
N GLU A 212 1.71 -12.90 12.73
CA GLU A 212 0.68 -12.72 11.72
C GLU A 212 1.27 -12.11 10.43
N ASP A 213 2.04 -11.02 10.55
CA ASP A 213 2.61 -10.33 9.40
C ASP A 213 3.62 -11.20 8.64
N ILE A 214 4.45 -11.97 9.34
CA ILE A 214 5.50 -12.78 8.71
C ILE A 214 5.06 -14.17 8.25
N SER A 215 3.89 -14.63 8.70
CA SER A 215 3.31 -15.91 8.27
C SER A 215 2.29 -15.78 7.16
N ASN A 216 1.67 -14.61 7.01
CA ASN A 216 0.71 -14.32 5.97
C ASN A 216 1.45 -13.93 4.68
N PRO A 217 1.38 -14.71 3.58
CA PRO A 217 2.16 -14.46 2.37
C PRO A 217 1.92 -13.09 1.75
N GLU A 218 0.69 -12.57 1.83
CA GLU A 218 0.37 -11.23 1.31
C GLU A 218 1.01 -10.14 2.17
N LYS A 219 0.84 -10.19 3.50
CA LYS A 219 1.41 -9.19 4.42
C LYS A 219 2.94 -9.20 4.36
N ALA A 220 3.55 -10.39 4.34
CA ALA A 220 4.99 -10.53 4.16
C ALA A 220 5.45 -10.04 2.78
N GLY A 221 4.65 -10.26 1.74
CA GLY A 221 4.88 -9.75 0.39
C GLY A 221 4.94 -8.23 0.33
N VAL A 222 4.01 -7.54 1.01
CA VAL A 222 3.98 -6.07 1.13
C VAL A 222 5.25 -5.54 1.81
N LEU A 223 5.65 -6.12 2.94
CA LEU A 223 6.88 -5.71 3.63
C LEU A 223 8.13 -6.00 2.78
N ARG A 224 8.13 -7.10 2.02
CA ARG A 224 9.25 -7.46 1.14
C ARG A 224 9.38 -6.52 -0.05
N GLU A 225 8.27 -6.15 -0.68
CA GLU A 225 8.24 -5.14 -1.76
C GLU A 225 8.88 -3.85 -1.29
N LEU A 226 8.44 -3.37 -0.12
CA LEU A 226 8.98 -2.17 0.50
C LEU A 226 10.50 -2.24 0.69
N PHE A 227 11.01 -3.34 1.27
CA PHE A 227 12.44 -3.49 1.53
C PHE A 227 13.29 -3.68 0.28
N ASN A 228 12.71 -4.19 -0.81
CA ASN A 228 13.40 -4.34 -2.08
C ASN A 228 13.47 -3.02 -2.88
N CYS A 229 12.48 -2.15 -2.72
CA CYS A 229 12.38 -0.91 -3.50
C CYS A 229 13.08 0.29 -2.84
N MET A 230 13.42 0.21 -1.54
CA MET A 230 14.01 1.34 -0.83
C MET A 230 15.54 1.43 -0.93
N PRO A 231 16.10 2.65 -0.97
CA PRO A 231 17.53 2.84 -0.91
C PRO A 231 18.08 2.42 0.46
N LYS A 232 19.33 1.97 0.48
CA LYS A 232 19.97 1.37 1.67
C LYS A 232 19.90 2.26 2.92
N PHE A 233 20.05 3.57 2.79
CA PHE A 233 20.02 4.49 3.94
C PHE A 233 18.62 4.56 4.61
N GLU A 234 17.54 4.46 3.84
CA GLU A 234 16.18 4.38 4.38
C GLU A 234 15.93 3.05 5.07
N LEU A 235 16.47 1.94 4.53
CA LEU A 235 16.39 0.63 5.19
C LEU A 235 17.11 0.64 6.54
N GLU A 236 18.26 1.30 6.64
CA GLU A 236 19.00 1.45 7.89
C GLU A 236 18.19 2.26 8.91
N ARG A 237 17.52 3.35 8.49
CA ARG A 237 16.61 4.12 9.35
C ARG A 237 15.43 3.27 9.84
N LEU A 238 14.76 2.56 8.93
CA LEU A 238 13.59 1.74 9.26
C LEU A 238 13.92 0.56 10.18
N ASP A 239 15.13 0.03 10.13
CA ASP A 239 15.56 -1.06 11.01
C ASP A 239 15.51 -0.66 12.51
N ASP A 240 15.59 0.64 12.79
CA ASP A 240 15.44 1.24 14.12
C ASP A 240 13.99 1.72 14.44
N GLU A 241 13.03 1.47 13.56
CA GLU A 241 11.60 1.77 13.75
C GLU A 241 10.74 0.51 13.92
N CYS A 242 9.58 0.65 14.57
CA CYS A 242 8.62 -0.45 14.69
C CYS A 242 7.76 -0.52 13.42
N VAL A 243 8.21 -1.27 12.40
CA VAL A 243 7.54 -1.37 11.10
C VAL A 243 6.48 -2.45 11.07
N VAL A 244 5.21 -2.09 10.85
CA VAL A 244 4.06 -3.01 10.98
C VAL A 244 3.08 -2.93 9.81
N ILE A 245 2.34 -4.01 9.55
CA ILE A 245 1.15 -3.97 8.68
C ILE A 245 -0.09 -3.62 9.52
N PRO A 246 -1.03 -2.81 9.00
CA PRO A 246 -2.30 -2.50 9.66
C PRO A 246 -3.04 -3.75 10.12
N ARG A 247 -3.52 -3.72 11.35
CA ARG A 247 -4.41 -4.76 11.88
C ARG A 247 -5.82 -4.56 11.35
N GLU A 248 -6.49 -5.67 11.08
CA GLU A 248 -7.87 -5.68 10.58
C GLU A 248 -8.80 -4.96 11.58
N GLY A 249 -9.58 -4.00 11.08
CA GLY A 249 -10.53 -3.21 11.87
C GLY A 249 -9.91 -2.14 12.78
N ILE A 250 -8.59 -1.99 12.81
CA ILE A 250 -7.91 -0.96 13.62
C ILE A 250 -7.69 0.30 12.79
N SER A 251 -8.06 1.44 13.35
CA SER A 251 -7.82 2.75 12.75
C SER A 251 -6.44 3.28 13.11
N TYR A 252 -5.78 3.87 12.13
CA TYR A 252 -4.47 4.49 12.23
C TYR A 252 -4.59 5.94 11.77
N THR A 253 -4.01 6.85 12.53
CA THR A 253 -3.84 8.26 12.16
C THR A 253 -2.37 8.61 12.30
N GLY A 254 -1.79 9.21 11.28
CA GLY A 254 -0.38 9.56 11.27
C GLY A 254 0.01 10.39 10.06
N ILE A 255 1.30 10.69 9.96
CA ILE A 255 1.83 11.50 8.86
C ILE A 255 2.21 10.58 7.70
N TYR A 256 1.61 10.82 6.53
CA TYR A 256 1.99 10.12 5.31
C TYR A 256 3.38 10.59 4.85
N ARG A 257 4.36 9.68 4.83
CA ARG A 257 5.75 9.99 4.48
C ARG A 257 6.03 9.83 2.99
N GLY A 258 5.40 8.84 2.37
CA GLY A 258 5.64 8.52 0.97
C GLY A 258 5.07 7.16 0.61
N ALA A 259 5.28 6.77 -0.65
CA ALA A 259 4.78 5.51 -1.19
C ALA A 259 5.90 4.76 -1.92
N SER A 260 5.82 3.44 -1.88
CA SER A 260 6.49 2.54 -2.82
C SER A 260 5.57 2.27 -4.02
N VAL A 261 5.84 1.21 -4.77
CA VAL A 261 5.06 0.82 -5.95
C VAL A 261 3.64 0.46 -5.54
N ASP A 262 3.50 -0.33 -4.47
CA ASP A 262 2.20 -0.85 -4.04
C ASP A 262 1.80 -0.44 -2.62
N SER A 263 2.70 0.19 -1.87
CA SER A 263 2.51 0.47 -0.45
C SER A 263 2.65 1.95 -0.14
N ILE A 264 2.06 2.38 0.97
CA ILE A 264 2.26 3.69 1.58
C ILE A 264 2.90 3.52 2.95
N ILE A 265 3.64 4.54 3.36
CA ILE A 265 4.32 4.63 4.65
C ILE A 265 3.63 5.72 5.47
N VAL A 266 3.07 5.34 6.61
CA VAL A 266 2.41 6.25 7.56
C VAL A 266 3.10 6.16 8.90
N GLU A 267 3.68 7.28 9.33
CA GLU A 267 4.32 7.38 10.64
C GLU A 267 3.28 7.78 11.69
N THR A 268 3.05 6.88 12.64
CA THR A 268 2.20 7.10 13.80
C THR A 268 3.07 7.39 15.02
N ALA A 269 2.46 7.73 16.17
CA ALA A 269 3.20 8.00 17.40
C ALA A 269 4.12 6.84 17.83
N ASP A 270 3.68 5.58 17.61
CA ASP A 270 4.35 4.40 18.16
C ASP A 270 4.96 3.46 17.10
N SER A 271 4.64 3.69 15.81
CA SER A 271 5.00 2.75 14.75
C SER A 271 5.05 3.37 13.35
N CYS A 272 5.83 2.74 12.47
CA CYS A 272 5.80 2.99 11.04
C CYS A 272 4.87 1.97 10.38
N VAL A 273 3.70 2.41 9.95
CA VAL A 273 2.65 1.55 9.40
C VAL A 273 2.78 1.48 7.88
N ILE A 274 2.93 0.28 7.35
CA ILE A 274 3.04 0.00 5.92
C ILE A 274 1.69 -0.51 5.43
N CYS A 275 0.98 0.31 4.67
CA CYS A 275 -0.36 -0.01 4.21
C CYS A 275 -0.34 -0.21 2.70
N HIS A 276 -0.89 -1.33 2.21
CA HIS A 276 -1.04 -1.54 0.77
C HIS A 276 -2.01 -0.50 0.21
N LYS A 277 -1.69 0.11 -0.94
CA LYS A 277 -2.50 1.18 -1.56
C LYS A 277 -3.95 0.72 -1.74
N ASP A 278 -4.17 -0.53 -2.14
CA ASP A 278 -5.53 -1.04 -2.38
C ASP A 278 -6.39 -1.23 -1.10
N TYR A 279 -5.83 -0.98 0.09
CA TYR A 279 -6.61 -0.89 1.34
C TYR A 279 -7.24 0.48 1.54
N LEU A 280 -6.79 1.48 0.79
CA LEU A 280 -7.34 2.82 0.79
C LEU A 280 -8.38 2.98 -0.31
N THR A 281 -9.25 3.97 -0.14
CA THR A 281 -10.18 4.35 -1.20
C THR A 281 -9.46 5.12 -2.30
N PRO A 282 -10.00 5.14 -3.54
CA PRO A 282 -9.44 5.93 -4.63
C PRO A 282 -9.25 7.41 -4.30
N GLU A 283 -10.15 8.01 -3.53
CA GLU A 283 -10.07 9.42 -3.14
C GLU A 283 -8.90 9.65 -2.20
N GLN A 284 -8.72 8.75 -1.22
CA GLN A 284 -7.60 8.82 -0.28
C GLN A 284 -6.28 8.76 -1.05
N ILE A 285 -6.12 7.79 -1.96
CA ILE A 285 -4.90 7.63 -2.77
C ILE A 285 -4.61 8.87 -3.61
N LYS A 286 -5.62 9.44 -4.26
CA LYS A 286 -5.46 10.66 -5.09
C LYS A 286 -5.17 11.91 -4.26
N ALA A 287 -5.59 11.92 -2.99
CA ALA A 287 -5.37 13.02 -2.07
C ALA A 287 -4.02 12.96 -1.34
N LEU A 288 -3.29 11.84 -1.42
CA LEU A 288 -2.00 11.65 -0.73
C LEU A 288 -1.00 12.74 -1.11
N LYS A 289 -0.46 13.41 -0.09
CA LYS A 289 0.62 14.39 -0.20
C LYS A 289 1.58 14.19 0.97
N PRO A 290 2.89 13.96 0.70
CA PRO A 290 3.86 13.77 1.76
C PRO A 290 3.82 14.89 2.80
N GLY A 291 3.87 14.54 4.08
CA GLY A 291 3.78 15.46 5.21
C GLY A 291 2.36 15.82 5.63
N ASN A 292 1.32 15.38 4.93
CA ASN A 292 -0.06 15.54 5.39
C ASN A 292 -0.48 14.37 6.29
N GLU A 293 -1.40 14.66 7.22
CA GLU A 293 -2.02 13.64 8.05
C GLU A 293 -2.94 12.75 7.20
N LEU A 294 -2.92 11.46 7.49
CA LEU A 294 -3.77 10.46 6.89
C LEU A 294 -4.38 9.59 7.99
N SER A 295 -5.70 9.43 7.92
CA SER A 295 -6.44 8.46 8.73
C SER A 295 -7.03 7.37 7.86
N PHE A 296 -6.84 6.12 8.26
CA PHE A 296 -7.41 4.95 7.58
C PHE A 296 -7.62 3.80 8.55
N THR A 297 -8.45 2.83 8.17
CA THR A 297 -8.74 1.64 8.98
C THR A 297 -8.24 0.40 8.24
N GLY A 298 -7.57 -0.51 8.93
CA GLY A 298 -7.16 -1.78 8.35
C GLY A 298 -8.38 -2.57 7.86
N PRO A 299 -8.35 -3.16 6.66
CA PRO A 299 -9.52 -3.77 6.05
C PRO A 299 -10.02 -4.97 6.86
N ILE A 300 -11.35 -5.11 6.98
CA ILE A 300 -12.03 -6.28 7.57
C ILE A 300 -12.63 -7.08 6.42
N ASN A 301 -12.27 -8.36 6.27
CA ASN A 301 -12.67 -9.26 5.18
C ASN A 301 -12.21 -8.81 3.77
N LYS A 302 -11.40 -9.65 3.11
CA LYS A 302 -10.76 -9.40 1.80
C LYS A 302 -11.71 -9.50 0.59
N ASP A 303 -12.85 -8.80 0.61
CA ASP A 303 -13.63 -8.60 -0.63
C ASP A 303 -12.86 -7.76 -1.68
N LEU A 304 -11.77 -7.12 -1.26
CA LEU A 304 -10.81 -6.42 -2.12
C LEU A 304 -10.24 -7.31 -3.23
N ASP A 305 -10.13 -8.63 -3.00
CA ASP A 305 -9.63 -9.56 -4.00
C ASP A 305 -10.63 -9.79 -5.14
N GLN A 306 -11.92 -9.59 -4.91
CA GLN A 306 -12.93 -9.72 -5.97
C GLN A 306 -13.11 -8.42 -6.77
N VAL A 307 -12.81 -7.26 -6.18
CA VAL A 307 -12.99 -5.96 -6.83
C VAL A 307 -11.74 -5.61 -7.63
N LEU A 308 -11.87 -5.59 -8.95
CA LEU A 308 -10.82 -5.25 -9.90
C LEU A 308 -10.63 -3.72 -10.02
N ILE A 309 -11.72 -2.95 -10.14
CA ILE A 309 -11.70 -1.48 -10.14
C ILE A 309 -12.62 -0.99 -9.03
N PRO A 310 -12.11 -0.31 -7.99
CA PRO A 310 -12.94 0.19 -6.90
C PRO A 310 -13.88 1.31 -7.35
N ALA A 311 -15.02 1.41 -6.65
CA ALA A 311 -15.89 2.58 -6.74
C ALA A 311 -15.18 3.80 -6.17
N GLU A 312 -15.43 4.96 -6.76
CA GLU A 312 -14.94 6.25 -6.30
C GLU A 312 -16.12 7.20 -6.01
N LYS A 313 -16.14 7.80 -4.83
CA LYS A 313 -17.03 8.89 -4.42
C LYS A 313 -16.40 10.23 -4.77
N LEU A 314 -16.67 10.72 -5.96
CA LEU A 314 -16.23 12.04 -6.39
C LEU A 314 -17.12 13.13 -5.79
N ALA A 315 -16.54 14.03 -5.00
CA ALA A 315 -17.26 15.14 -4.35
C ALA A 315 -17.92 16.10 -5.38
N PRO A 316 -19.00 16.81 -5.00
CA PRO A 316 -19.54 17.91 -5.79
C PRO A 316 -18.48 19.01 -6.02
N LEU A 317 -18.58 19.71 -7.15
CA LEU A 317 -17.70 20.84 -7.44
C LEU A 317 -17.94 21.97 -6.43
N LYS A 318 -16.86 22.55 -5.91
CA LYS A 318 -16.93 23.79 -5.12
C LYS A 318 -17.25 24.96 -6.05
N GLU A 319 -17.88 26.00 -5.51
CA GLU A 319 -18.26 27.20 -6.28
C GLU A 319 -17.05 27.82 -7.02
N GLU A 320 -15.90 27.90 -6.37
CA GLU A 320 -14.66 28.42 -6.96
C GLU A 320 -14.17 27.59 -8.16
N GLU A 321 -14.32 26.27 -8.10
CA GLU A 321 -13.97 25.37 -9.20
C GLU A 321 -14.92 25.52 -10.39
N ILE A 322 -16.21 25.73 -10.11
CA ILE A 322 -17.22 26.02 -11.13
C ILE A 322 -16.87 27.32 -11.84
N ILE A 323 -16.59 28.39 -11.09
CA ILE A 323 -16.19 29.69 -11.64
C ILE A 323 -14.92 29.56 -12.49
N LYS A 324 -13.91 28.83 -12.00
CA LYS A 324 -12.67 28.58 -12.76
C LYS A 324 -12.95 27.86 -14.07
N LYS A 325 -13.81 26.84 -14.08
CA LYS A 325 -14.19 26.10 -15.28
C LYS A 325 -14.99 26.95 -16.27
N ILE A 326 -15.92 27.79 -15.78
CA ILE A 326 -16.68 28.74 -16.60
C ILE A 326 -15.72 29.69 -17.32
N LYS A 327 -14.79 30.32 -16.59
CA LYS A 327 -13.78 31.23 -17.16
C LYS A 327 -12.90 30.58 -18.24
N ASN A 328 -12.71 29.27 -18.18
CA ASN A 328 -11.90 28.51 -19.13
C ASN A 328 -12.71 27.96 -20.32
N THR A 329 -14.02 28.23 -20.38
CA THR A 329 -14.87 27.79 -21.49
C THR A 329 -14.68 28.72 -22.69
N ALA A 330 -14.42 28.16 -23.86
CA ALA A 330 -14.06 28.93 -25.07
C ALA A 330 -15.09 30.02 -25.43
N CYS A 331 -16.39 29.70 -25.41
CA CYS A 331 -17.46 30.67 -25.70
C CYS A 331 -17.54 31.81 -24.68
N VAL A 332 -17.28 31.54 -23.39
CA VAL A 332 -17.22 32.56 -22.34
C VAL A 332 -16.04 33.50 -22.58
N GLN A 333 -14.87 32.95 -22.96
CA GLN A 333 -13.68 33.76 -23.27
C GLN A 333 -13.88 34.62 -24.51
N GLU A 334 -14.52 34.09 -25.55
CA GLU A 334 -14.81 34.82 -26.77
C GLU A 334 -15.81 35.97 -26.52
N ASN A 335 -16.90 35.68 -25.80
CA ASN A 335 -17.86 36.73 -25.45
C ASN A 335 -17.23 37.80 -24.55
N ARG A 336 -16.37 37.39 -23.60
CA ARG A 336 -15.61 38.33 -22.77
C ARG A 336 -14.79 39.31 -23.62
N ARG A 337 -14.06 38.83 -24.65
CA ARG A 337 -13.31 39.69 -25.58
C ARG A 337 -14.22 40.65 -26.34
N LYS A 338 -15.41 40.20 -26.74
CA LYS A 338 -16.44 41.05 -27.37
C LYS A 338 -16.86 42.18 -26.43
N ILE A 339 -17.13 41.87 -25.16
CA ILE A 339 -17.47 42.87 -24.13
C ILE A 339 -16.32 43.83 -23.88
N GLU A 340 -15.08 43.37 -23.78
CA GLU A 340 -13.90 44.23 -23.59
C GLU A 340 -13.70 45.19 -24.77
N SER A 341 -13.89 44.71 -26.00
CA SER A 341 -13.84 45.54 -27.21
C SER A 341 -14.93 46.62 -27.22
N LEU A 342 -16.17 46.24 -26.93
CA LEU A 342 -17.30 47.16 -26.84
C LEU A 342 -17.16 48.15 -25.68
N SER A 343 -16.63 47.69 -24.54
CA SER A 343 -16.36 48.54 -23.37
C SER A 343 -15.30 49.60 -23.68
N LYS A 344 -14.25 49.22 -24.43
CA LYS A 344 -13.25 50.18 -24.93
C LYS A 344 -13.85 51.22 -25.87
N LEU A 345 -14.80 50.84 -26.72
CA LEU A 345 -15.49 51.80 -27.60
C LEU A 345 -16.39 52.75 -26.80
N VAL A 346 -17.16 52.23 -25.84
CA VAL A 346 -18.15 53.00 -25.08
C VAL A 346 -17.51 53.88 -24.00
N TYR A 347 -16.56 53.35 -23.23
CA TYR A 347 -15.98 53.99 -22.04
C TYR A 347 -14.49 54.34 -22.17
N GLY A 348 -13.80 53.86 -23.21
CA GLY A 348 -12.38 54.10 -23.43
C GLY A 348 -11.46 53.15 -22.65
N VAL A 349 -12.03 52.28 -21.82
CA VAL A 349 -11.31 51.31 -20.97
C VAL A 349 -11.92 49.92 -21.18
N SER A 350 -11.09 48.95 -21.57
CA SER A 350 -11.50 47.57 -21.85
C SER A 350 -11.95 46.83 -20.58
N GLU A 351 -11.22 47.00 -19.49
CA GLU A 351 -11.42 46.24 -18.23
C GLU A 351 -12.45 46.87 -17.29
N ILE A 352 -13.17 47.92 -17.72
CA ILE A 352 -14.08 48.68 -16.85
C ILE A 352 -15.19 47.81 -16.22
N LEU A 353 -15.55 46.71 -16.87
CA LEU A 353 -16.58 45.79 -16.42
C LEU A 353 -16.05 44.50 -15.77
N ASP A 354 -14.73 44.33 -15.61
CA ASP A 354 -14.14 43.06 -15.15
C ASP A 354 -14.67 42.59 -13.79
N LYS A 355 -14.83 43.53 -12.84
CA LYS A 355 -15.41 43.23 -11.53
C LYS A 355 -16.86 42.74 -11.67
N ASN A 356 -17.63 43.34 -12.55
CA ASN A 356 -19.03 42.96 -12.79
C ASN A 356 -19.11 41.60 -13.49
N LEU A 357 -18.28 41.35 -14.50
CA LEU A 357 -18.17 40.04 -15.17
C LEU A 357 -17.77 38.94 -14.18
N HIS A 358 -16.91 39.26 -13.20
CA HIS A 358 -16.60 38.34 -12.13
C HIS A 358 -17.83 38.00 -11.26
N LEU A 359 -18.66 38.99 -10.94
CA LEU A 359 -19.89 38.79 -10.16
C LEU A 359 -20.95 38.00 -10.95
N ILE A 360 -21.04 38.19 -12.27
CA ILE A 360 -21.94 37.42 -13.15
C ILE A 360 -21.65 35.92 -13.08
N HIS A 361 -20.38 35.52 -12.96
CA HIS A 361 -20.02 34.11 -12.78
C HIS A 361 -20.56 33.51 -11.46
N LYS A 362 -20.73 34.32 -10.41
CA LYS A 362 -21.32 33.90 -9.13
C LYS A 362 -22.85 33.91 -9.22
N ASN A 363 -23.41 35.03 -9.64
CA ASN A 363 -24.84 35.23 -9.82
C ASN A 363 -25.15 35.89 -11.18
N PRO A 364 -25.62 35.09 -12.17
CA PRO A 364 -25.92 35.60 -13.51
C PRO A 364 -26.97 36.72 -13.54
N GLN A 365 -27.87 36.82 -12.56
CA GLN A 365 -28.90 37.88 -12.47
C GLN A 365 -28.29 39.28 -12.37
N ILE A 366 -27.08 39.41 -11.82
CA ILE A 366 -26.35 40.68 -11.75
C ILE A 366 -26.06 41.21 -13.17
N GLY A 367 -25.91 40.31 -14.14
CA GLY A 367 -25.62 40.69 -15.54
C GLY A 367 -26.82 41.30 -16.24
N GLU A 368 -28.04 40.84 -15.95
CA GLU A 368 -29.27 41.44 -16.48
C GLU A 368 -29.44 42.88 -15.98
N GLN A 369 -29.25 43.08 -14.67
CA GLN A 369 -29.29 44.40 -14.05
C GLN A 369 -28.21 45.33 -14.62
N LEU A 370 -27.00 44.82 -14.82
CA LEU A 370 -25.89 45.58 -15.42
C LEU A 370 -26.21 45.99 -16.86
N ALA A 371 -26.76 45.07 -17.67
CA ALA A 371 -27.12 45.36 -19.05
C ALA A 371 -28.20 46.43 -19.13
N GLU A 372 -29.24 46.32 -18.28
CA GLU A 372 -30.30 47.32 -18.18
C GLU A 372 -29.77 48.68 -17.70
N GLN A 373 -28.85 48.69 -16.73
CA GLN A 373 -28.20 49.90 -16.24
C GLN A 373 -27.36 50.59 -17.33
N ILE A 374 -26.63 49.83 -18.13
CA ILE A 374 -25.86 50.35 -19.27
C ILE A 374 -26.80 50.91 -20.35
N GLU A 375 -27.95 50.27 -20.57
CA GLU A 375 -28.91 50.67 -21.60
C GLU A 375 -29.67 51.95 -21.21
N LYS A 376 -30.16 52.04 -19.96
CA LYS A 376 -30.94 53.18 -19.46
C LYS A 376 -30.08 54.35 -18.98
N SER A 377 -28.97 54.05 -18.31
CA SER A 377 -28.15 55.03 -17.59
C SER A 377 -26.64 54.74 -17.75
N PRO A 378 -26.09 54.74 -18.98
CA PRO A 378 -24.71 54.35 -19.27
C PRO A 378 -23.65 55.17 -18.52
N ARG A 379 -23.96 56.44 -18.21
CA ARG A 379 -23.06 57.34 -17.45
C ARG A 379 -22.91 56.96 -15.97
N SER A 380 -23.82 56.15 -15.43
CA SER A 380 -23.74 55.66 -14.04
C SER A 380 -22.63 54.63 -13.86
N ILE A 381 -22.20 53.97 -14.95
CA ILE A 381 -21.07 53.04 -14.94
C ILE A 381 -19.75 53.80 -15.01
N ALA A 382 -19.58 54.62 -16.04
CA ALA A 382 -18.38 55.43 -16.25
C ALA A 382 -18.64 56.56 -17.27
N LYS A 383 -17.68 57.48 -17.39
CA LYS A 383 -17.72 58.53 -18.42
C LYS A 383 -17.56 57.91 -19.81
N LEU A 384 -18.50 58.19 -20.72
CA LEU A 384 -18.38 57.70 -22.10
C LEU A 384 -17.24 58.40 -22.85
N THR A 385 -16.69 57.71 -23.84
CA THR A 385 -15.61 58.19 -24.72
C THR A 385 -16.02 59.45 -25.51
N GLY A 386 -15.07 60.36 -25.74
CA GLY A 386 -15.29 61.58 -26.52
C GLY A 386 -15.95 62.72 -25.73
N PHE A 387 -16.35 63.80 -26.40
CA PHE A 387 -17.00 64.95 -25.76
C PHE A 387 -18.32 65.33 -26.44
N LYS A 388 -19.19 65.97 -25.68
CA LYS A 388 -20.46 66.56 -26.12
C LYS A 388 -20.55 67.97 -25.52
N ILE A 389 -20.67 68.99 -26.36
CA ILE A 389 -20.86 70.39 -25.95
C ILE A 389 -22.17 70.85 -26.60
N GLY A 390 -23.24 70.99 -25.79
CA GLY A 390 -24.59 71.23 -26.31
C GLY A 390 -25.04 70.14 -27.31
N PRO A 391 -25.47 70.49 -28.54
CA PRO A 391 -25.83 69.52 -29.58
C PRO A 391 -24.62 68.91 -30.31
N ILE A 392 -23.41 69.49 -30.18
CA ILE A 392 -22.22 69.08 -30.93
C ILE A 392 -21.58 67.85 -30.26
N LYS A 393 -21.40 66.77 -31.04
CA LYS A 393 -20.74 65.51 -30.62
C LYS A 393 -19.53 65.26 -31.51
N ASN A 394 -18.40 64.87 -30.92
CA ASN A 394 -17.26 64.42 -31.71
C ASN A 394 -17.46 62.98 -32.24
N PRO A 395 -16.71 62.53 -33.27
CA PRO A 395 -16.89 61.19 -33.85
C PRO A 395 -16.77 60.06 -32.82
N ARG A 396 -15.86 60.18 -31.85
CA ARG A 396 -15.69 59.20 -30.76
C ARG A 396 -16.94 59.07 -29.89
N ARG A 397 -17.62 60.18 -29.59
CA ARG A 397 -18.87 60.20 -28.81
C ARG A 397 -20.02 59.55 -29.59
N VAL A 398 -20.10 59.79 -30.90
CA VAL A 398 -21.12 59.16 -31.77
C VAL A 398 -20.92 57.64 -31.81
N VAL A 399 -19.68 57.18 -31.94
CA VAL A 399 -19.35 55.73 -31.90
C VAL A 399 -19.68 55.14 -30.53
N ALA A 400 -19.33 55.82 -29.43
CA ALA A 400 -19.64 55.34 -28.08
C ALA A 400 -21.15 55.16 -27.88
N GLU A 401 -21.97 56.16 -28.23
CA GLU A 401 -23.43 56.11 -28.07
C GLU A 401 -24.09 55.03 -28.94
N ARG A 402 -23.59 54.78 -30.16
CA ARG A 402 -24.10 53.71 -31.05
C ARG A 402 -23.82 52.31 -30.52
N ASN A 403 -22.73 52.12 -29.77
CA ASN A 403 -22.32 50.80 -29.26
C ASN A 403 -22.90 50.47 -27.86
N ILE A 404 -23.68 51.36 -27.25
CA ILE A 404 -24.27 51.12 -25.92
C ILE A 404 -25.26 49.94 -25.95
N SER A 405 -26.13 49.91 -26.96
CA SER A 405 -27.10 48.82 -27.11
C SER A 405 -26.40 47.50 -27.43
N GLU A 406 -25.36 47.53 -28.30
CA GLU A 406 -24.53 46.36 -28.58
C GLU A 406 -23.78 45.86 -27.34
N LEU A 407 -23.29 46.75 -26.48
CA LEU A 407 -22.66 46.38 -25.21
C LEU A 407 -23.68 45.75 -24.23
N SER A 408 -24.87 46.35 -24.07
CA SER A 408 -25.96 45.77 -23.28
C SER A 408 -26.33 44.37 -23.78
N LYS A 409 -26.49 44.21 -25.10
CA LYS A 409 -26.79 42.93 -25.74
C LYS A 409 -25.69 41.91 -25.50
N ALA A 410 -24.42 42.28 -25.67
CA ALA A 410 -23.28 41.40 -25.42
C ALA A 410 -23.23 40.91 -23.96
N ILE A 411 -23.60 41.76 -23.00
CA ILE A 411 -23.69 41.38 -21.58
C ILE A 411 -24.86 40.41 -21.33
N LYS A 412 -26.04 40.63 -21.94
CA LYS A 412 -27.16 39.68 -21.87
C LYS A 412 -26.76 38.33 -22.48
N GLU A 413 -26.11 38.33 -23.65
CA GLU A 413 -25.54 37.12 -24.26
C GLU A 413 -24.53 36.42 -23.34
N ASN A 414 -23.72 37.18 -22.59
CA ASN A 414 -22.78 36.62 -21.63
C ASN A 414 -23.49 35.90 -20.48
N VAL A 415 -24.60 36.44 -19.97
CA VAL A 415 -25.43 35.79 -18.93
C VAL A 415 -25.87 34.41 -19.41
N ASP A 416 -26.44 34.34 -20.62
CA ASP A 416 -26.90 33.08 -21.22
C ASP A 416 -25.75 32.07 -21.41
N ILE A 417 -24.61 32.54 -21.95
CA ILE A 417 -23.43 31.70 -22.18
C ILE A 417 -22.87 31.17 -20.87
N VAL A 418 -22.79 32.00 -19.82
CA VAL A 418 -22.32 31.61 -18.49
C VAL A 418 -23.27 30.61 -17.85
N GLU A 419 -24.58 30.80 -17.95
CA GLU A 419 -25.57 29.88 -17.40
C GLU A 419 -25.53 28.53 -18.13
N TYR A 420 -25.45 28.55 -19.46
CA TYR A 420 -25.28 27.34 -20.28
C TYR A 420 -23.98 26.59 -19.94
N ALA A 421 -22.86 27.31 -19.81
CA ALA A 421 -21.58 26.73 -19.41
C ALA A 421 -21.68 26.09 -18.02
N LYS A 422 -22.29 26.78 -17.04
CA LYS A 422 -22.52 26.26 -15.68
C LYS A 422 -23.35 24.97 -15.71
N LYS A 423 -24.48 24.96 -16.42
CA LYS A 423 -25.34 23.77 -16.58
C LYS A 423 -24.57 22.60 -17.21
N THR A 424 -23.79 22.87 -18.25
CA THR A 424 -22.98 21.86 -18.96
C THR A 424 -21.90 21.28 -18.05
N ILE A 425 -21.15 22.13 -17.33
CA ILE A 425 -20.11 21.73 -16.37
C ILE A 425 -20.69 20.81 -15.29
N LEU A 426 -21.84 21.19 -14.71
CA LEU A 426 -22.50 20.39 -13.68
C LEU A 426 -23.00 19.05 -14.22
N LYS A 427 -23.60 19.03 -15.43
CA LYS A 427 -24.07 17.80 -16.08
C LYS A 427 -22.93 16.84 -16.38
N GLU A 428 -21.82 17.33 -16.92
CA GLU A 428 -20.63 16.51 -17.19
C GLU A 428 -19.98 15.99 -15.90
N HIS A 429 -19.96 16.81 -14.84
CA HIS A 429 -19.50 16.36 -13.52
C HIS A 429 -20.39 15.25 -12.95
N GLN A 430 -21.71 15.38 -13.03
CA GLN A 430 -22.65 14.34 -12.60
C GLN A 430 -22.49 13.04 -13.39
N LYS A 431 -22.31 13.12 -14.72
CA LYS A 431 -22.00 11.94 -15.53
C LYS A 431 -20.69 11.28 -15.07
N LYS A 432 -19.67 12.09 -14.78
CA LYS A 432 -18.39 11.59 -14.24
C LYS A 432 -18.60 10.91 -12.88
N GLN A 433 -19.37 11.49 -11.96
CA GLN A 433 -19.68 10.90 -10.66
C GLN A 433 -20.34 9.52 -10.84
N LYS A 434 -21.43 9.44 -11.61
CA LYS A 434 -22.12 8.17 -11.89
C LYS A 434 -21.24 7.11 -12.55
N ARG A 435 -20.28 7.55 -13.37
CA ARG A 435 -19.31 6.65 -14.01
C ARG A 435 -18.36 6.06 -12.99
N VAL A 436 -17.74 6.91 -12.15
CA VAL A 436 -16.67 6.46 -11.24
C VAL A 436 -17.19 5.74 -10.00
N GLU A 437 -18.45 5.95 -9.62
CA GLU A 437 -19.15 5.24 -8.54
C GLU A 437 -19.33 3.73 -8.82
N GLN A 438 -19.19 3.29 -10.07
CA GLN A 438 -19.30 1.89 -10.44
C GLN A 438 -18.06 1.10 -10.03
N ALA A 439 -18.22 0.13 -9.13
CA ALA A 439 -17.21 -0.88 -8.86
C ALA A 439 -17.24 -1.99 -9.92
N ILE A 440 -16.07 -2.44 -10.37
CA ILE A 440 -15.92 -3.53 -11.33
C ILE A 440 -15.31 -4.72 -10.61
N LYS A 441 -16.02 -5.84 -10.59
CA LYS A 441 -15.51 -7.11 -10.08
C LYS A 441 -14.65 -7.81 -11.14
N LYS A 442 -13.79 -8.72 -10.69
CA LYS A 442 -13.12 -9.71 -11.55
C LYS A 442 -14.18 -10.49 -12.35
N PRO A 443 -13.82 -11.01 -13.55
CA PRO A 443 -14.74 -11.83 -14.34
C PRO A 443 -15.06 -13.16 -13.64
N SER A 444 -15.94 -14.00 -14.18
CA SER A 444 -16.28 -15.29 -13.56
C SER A 444 -15.05 -16.17 -13.28
N LYS A 445 -15.20 -17.16 -12.40
CA LYS A 445 -14.09 -18.09 -12.08
C LYS A 445 -13.65 -18.87 -13.32
N GLU A 446 -14.58 -19.16 -14.22
CA GLU A 446 -14.35 -19.85 -15.49
C GLU A 446 -13.46 -19.00 -16.41
N VAL A 447 -13.75 -17.70 -16.54
CA VAL A 447 -12.89 -16.77 -17.30
C VAL A 447 -11.53 -16.60 -16.63
N GLN A 448 -11.48 -16.49 -15.30
CA GLN A 448 -10.22 -16.37 -14.56
C GLN A 448 -9.32 -17.59 -14.77
N LYS A 449 -9.86 -18.81 -14.71
CA LYS A 449 -9.11 -20.04 -15.01
C LYS A 449 -8.52 -20.00 -16.42
N ILE A 450 -9.25 -19.50 -17.41
CA ILE A 450 -8.73 -19.37 -18.78
C ILE A 450 -7.62 -18.33 -18.84
N PHE A 451 -7.76 -17.20 -18.14
CA PHE A 451 -6.71 -16.17 -18.07
C PHE A 451 -5.42 -16.67 -17.40
N GLU A 452 -5.51 -17.64 -16.48
CA GLU A 452 -4.36 -18.29 -15.84
C GLU A 452 -3.63 -19.27 -16.77
N LEU A 453 -4.32 -19.82 -17.77
CA LEU A 453 -3.69 -20.69 -18.77
C LEU A 453 -2.82 -19.88 -19.75
N GLN A 454 -1.64 -20.40 -20.08
CA GLN A 454 -0.86 -19.87 -21.21
C GLN A 454 -1.72 -19.92 -22.49
N SER A 455 -1.64 -18.88 -23.32
CA SER A 455 -2.53 -18.62 -24.47
C SER A 455 -2.67 -19.78 -25.47
N ASN A 456 -1.69 -20.70 -25.47
CA ASN A 456 -1.60 -21.90 -26.31
C ASN A 456 -2.57 -23.01 -25.85
N ASN A 457 -2.93 -23.03 -24.56
CA ASN A 457 -3.73 -24.08 -23.93
C ASN A 457 -5.23 -23.75 -23.88
N TRP A 458 -5.63 -22.55 -24.35
CA TRP A 458 -7.04 -22.14 -24.35
C TRP A 458 -7.90 -23.05 -25.23
N LYS A 459 -7.35 -23.69 -26.27
CA LYS A 459 -8.10 -24.56 -27.17
C LYS A 459 -8.76 -25.75 -26.47
N GLU A 460 -8.12 -26.31 -25.44
CA GLU A 460 -8.66 -27.45 -24.70
C GLU A 460 -9.67 -27.00 -23.65
N ALA A 461 -9.36 -25.92 -22.93
CA ALA A 461 -10.30 -25.31 -21.96
C ALA A 461 -11.60 -24.85 -22.63
N LEU A 462 -11.51 -24.27 -23.84
CA LEU A 462 -12.66 -23.84 -24.63
C LEU A 462 -13.53 -24.98 -25.17
N LYS A 463 -13.03 -26.22 -25.18
CA LYS A 463 -13.82 -27.42 -25.54
C LYS A 463 -14.62 -27.96 -24.35
N ALA A 464 -14.12 -27.76 -23.12
CA ALA A 464 -14.74 -28.24 -21.90
C ALA A 464 -15.86 -27.29 -21.39
N GLU A 465 -15.77 -26.01 -21.71
CA GLU A 465 -16.70 -24.97 -21.27
C GLU A 465 -17.75 -24.64 -22.34
N ASN A 466 -18.93 -24.12 -21.94
CA ASN A 466 -19.92 -23.63 -22.89
C ASN A 466 -19.45 -22.29 -23.52
N PRO A 467 -19.07 -22.26 -24.82
CA PRO A 467 -18.43 -21.08 -25.41
C PRO A 467 -19.34 -19.85 -25.48
N GLU A 468 -20.65 -20.03 -25.51
CA GLU A 468 -21.62 -18.93 -25.57
C GLU A 468 -21.75 -18.21 -24.23
N VAL A 469 -21.79 -18.97 -23.13
CA VAL A 469 -21.81 -18.42 -21.77
C VAL A 469 -20.51 -17.68 -21.50
N LEU A 470 -19.37 -18.27 -21.87
CA LEU A 470 -18.07 -17.66 -21.72
C LEU A 470 -17.94 -16.37 -22.54
N HIS A 471 -18.38 -16.38 -23.81
CA HIS A 471 -18.39 -15.19 -24.65
C HIS A 471 -19.25 -14.07 -24.06
N LYS A 472 -20.45 -14.40 -23.58
CA LYS A 472 -21.35 -13.44 -22.93
C LYS A 472 -20.72 -12.83 -21.67
N ASP A 473 -20.07 -13.65 -20.85
CA ASP A 473 -19.44 -13.18 -19.61
C ASP A 473 -18.25 -12.23 -19.89
N VAL A 474 -17.32 -12.63 -20.78
CA VAL A 474 -16.16 -11.81 -21.14
C VAL A 474 -16.60 -10.49 -21.80
N CYS A 475 -17.58 -10.53 -22.71
CA CYS A 475 -18.12 -9.32 -23.32
C CYS A 475 -18.80 -8.42 -22.28
N SER A 476 -19.56 -8.99 -21.33
CA SER A 476 -20.16 -8.22 -20.24
C SER A 476 -19.09 -7.54 -19.38
N PHE A 477 -18.03 -8.25 -19.03
CA PHE A 477 -16.88 -7.73 -18.29
C PHE A 477 -16.21 -6.55 -19.01
N LEU A 478 -15.86 -6.73 -20.29
CA LEU A 478 -15.24 -5.67 -21.10
C LEU A 478 -16.15 -4.45 -21.27
N CYS A 479 -17.45 -4.66 -21.47
CA CYS A 479 -18.43 -3.57 -21.55
C CYS A 479 -18.48 -2.75 -20.25
N LYS A 480 -18.49 -3.41 -19.09
CA LYS A 480 -18.48 -2.74 -17.77
C LYS A 480 -17.18 -1.97 -17.53
N ILE A 481 -16.03 -2.49 -17.96
CA ILE A 481 -14.76 -1.74 -17.91
C ILE A 481 -14.83 -0.51 -18.81
N ASN A 482 -15.29 -0.67 -20.05
CA ASN A 482 -15.37 0.44 -21.00
C ASN A 482 -16.32 1.55 -20.54
N SER A 483 -17.43 1.21 -19.88
CA SER A 483 -18.33 2.21 -19.29
C SER A 483 -17.71 2.92 -18.10
N ARG A 484 -16.93 2.21 -17.27
CA ARG A 484 -16.27 2.75 -16.07
C ARG A 484 -15.08 3.65 -16.39
N LEU A 485 -14.30 3.35 -17.42
CA LEU A 485 -13.06 4.06 -17.71
C LEU A 485 -13.28 5.30 -18.59
N SER A 486 -12.47 6.31 -18.37
CA SER A 486 -12.36 7.49 -19.23
C SER A 486 -11.58 7.17 -20.51
N VAL A 487 -11.64 8.08 -21.49
CA VAL A 487 -10.88 7.95 -22.74
C VAL A 487 -9.38 7.87 -22.46
N SER A 488 -8.85 8.67 -21.53
CA SER A 488 -7.43 8.65 -21.17
C SER A 488 -7.00 7.37 -20.45
N GLU A 489 -7.87 6.82 -19.60
CA GLU A 489 -7.60 5.55 -18.90
C GLU A 489 -7.59 4.38 -19.90
N ARG A 490 -8.54 4.34 -20.84
CA ARG A 490 -8.53 3.32 -21.91
C ARG A 490 -7.28 3.41 -22.79
N LYS A 491 -6.85 4.63 -23.15
CA LYS A 491 -5.57 4.83 -23.86
C LYS A 491 -4.38 4.31 -23.07
N SER A 492 -4.38 4.48 -21.75
CA SER A 492 -3.31 3.99 -20.87
C SER A 492 -3.28 2.45 -20.85
N ILE A 493 -4.44 1.79 -20.95
CA ILE A 493 -4.50 0.34 -21.14
C ILE A 493 -3.91 -0.09 -22.48
N ASP A 494 -4.31 0.57 -23.58
CA ASP A 494 -3.84 0.22 -24.92
C ASP A 494 -2.33 0.45 -25.09
N SER A 495 -1.76 1.42 -24.39
CA SER A 495 -0.31 1.70 -24.36
C SER A 495 0.46 0.97 -23.25
N ALA A 496 -0.20 0.12 -22.45
CA ALA A 496 0.37 -0.55 -21.28
C ALA A 496 1.01 0.39 -20.23
N ASP A 497 0.54 1.63 -20.13
CA ASP A 497 0.99 2.64 -19.17
C ASP A 497 0.26 2.46 -17.83
N TYR A 498 0.76 1.51 -17.02
CA TYR A 498 0.14 1.16 -15.74
C TYR A 498 0.29 2.26 -14.68
N GLU A 499 1.38 3.04 -14.68
CA GLU A 499 1.62 4.11 -13.69
C GLU A 499 0.59 5.22 -13.84
N LYS A 500 0.34 5.65 -15.08
CA LYS A 500 -0.67 6.65 -15.39
C LYS A 500 -2.08 6.14 -15.09
N LEU A 501 -2.35 4.86 -15.38
CA LEU A 501 -3.62 4.22 -15.06
C LEU A 501 -3.84 4.17 -13.54
N ALA A 502 -2.85 3.71 -12.78
CA ALA A 502 -2.88 3.59 -11.33
C ALA A 502 -3.15 4.96 -10.68
N LYS A 503 -2.42 6.00 -11.11
CA LYS A 503 -2.60 7.37 -10.63
C LYS A 503 -3.97 7.95 -10.99
N SER A 504 -4.48 7.69 -12.20
CA SER A 504 -5.79 8.21 -12.64
C SER A 504 -6.95 7.57 -11.86
N ILE A 505 -6.90 6.25 -11.67
CA ILE A 505 -7.95 5.50 -10.98
C ILE A 505 -7.83 5.66 -9.47
N GLY A 506 -6.63 5.77 -8.92
CA GLY A 506 -6.36 5.72 -7.48
C GLY A 506 -6.31 4.28 -6.99
N ILE A 507 -5.32 3.51 -7.45
CA ILE A 507 -5.06 2.10 -7.08
C ILE A 507 -3.56 1.84 -7.05
N SER A 508 -3.15 0.65 -6.61
CA SER A 508 -1.76 0.17 -6.73
C SER A 508 -1.33 -0.04 -8.18
N ASP A 509 -0.03 0.02 -8.43
CA ASP A 509 0.55 -0.21 -9.75
C ASP A 509 0.37 -1.68 -10.16
N SER A 510 0.52 -2.61 -9.20
CA SER A 510 0.23 -4.03 -9.42
C SER A 510 -1.21 -4.26 -9.83
N LYS A 511 -2.18 -3.59 -9.20
CA LYS A 511 -3.60 -3.69 -9.60
C LYS A 511 -3.86 -3.10 -10.97
N ALA A 512 -3.19 -2.00 -11.34
CA ALA A 512 -3.24 -1.46 -12.69
C ALA A 512 -2.70 -2.45 -13.74
N LYS A 513 -1.60 -3.16 -13.45
CA LYS A 513 -1.07 -4.23 -14.31
C LYS A 513 -2.08 -5.38 -14.48
N ILE A 514 -2.71 -5.82 -13.38
CA ILE A 514 -3.76 -6.86 -13.42
C ILE A 514 -4.94 -6.41 -14.30
N ILE A 515 -5.38 -5.15 -14.20
CA ILE A 515 -6.45 -4.60 -15.06
C ILE A 515 -6.05 -4.67 -16.54
N ILE A 516 -4.85 -4.19 -16.88
CA ILE A 516 -4.35 -4.17 -18.26
C ILE A 516 -4.29 -5.60 -18.82
N GLN A 517 -3.72 -6.53 -18.04
CA GLN A 517 -3.63 -7.93 -18.42
C GLN A 517 -5.01 -8.55 -18.65
N ALA A 518 -5.94 -8.39 -17.70
CA ALA A 518 -7.29 -8.95 -17.80
C ALA A 518 -8.06 -8.39 -19.01
N VAL A 519 -7.91 -7.09 -19.32
CA VAL A 519 -8.54 -6.48 -20.49
C VAL A 519 -7.94 -7.02 -21.79
N ASN A 520 -6.61 -7.16 -21.87
CA ASN A 520 -5.94 -7.66 -23.07
C ASN A 520 -6.28 -9.14 -23.32
N GLN A 521 -6.26 -9.98 -22.27
CA GLN A 521 -6.68 -11.38 -22.35
C GLN A 521 -8.16 -11.50 -22.72
N GLY A 522 -9.03 -10.67 -22.16
CA GLY A 522 -10.45 -10.62 -22.52
C GLY A 522 -10.67 -10.28 -24.01
N LYS A 523 -9.96 -9.26 -24.52
CA LYS A 523 -10.00 -8.90 -25.95
C LYS A 523 -9.54 -10.06 -26.84
N GLU A 524 -8.49 -10.77 -26.47
CA GLU A 524 -7.99 -11.93 -27.22
C GLU A 524 -8.98 -13.11 -27.18
N LEU A 525 -9.58 -13.37 -26.02
CA LEU A 525 -10.54 -14.44 -25.82
C LEU A 525 -11.81 -14.22 -26.65
N CYS A 526 -12.34 -12.98 -26.68
CA CYS A 526 -13.46 -12.62 -27.56
C CYS A 526 -13.15 -12.93 -29.04
N LYS A 527 -11.98 -12.51 -29.55
CA LYS A 527 -11.57 -12.78 -30.94
C LYS A 527 -11.50 -14.27 -31.25
N LYS A 528 -10.95 -15.08 -30.34
CA LYS A 528 -10.87 -16.54 -30.51
C LYS A 528 -12.26 -17.19 -30.50
N LEU A 529 -13.14 -16.76 -29.59
CA LEU A 529 -14.52 -17.27 -29.50
C LEU A 529 -15.36 -16.92 -30.74
N GLU A 530 -15.19 -15.71 -31.29
CA GLU A 530 -15.81 -15.32 -32.57
C GLU A 530 -15.33 -16.21 -33.73
N THR A 531 -14.04 -16.54 -33.77
CA THR A 531 -13.46 -17.45 -34.77
C THR A 531 -14.03 -18.87 -34.65
N ILE A 532 -14.18 -19.39 -33.43
CA ILE A 532 -14.80 -20.71 -33.19
C ILE A 532 -16.26 -20.72 -33.62
N LYS A 533 -17.01 -19.64 -33.32
CA LYS A 533 -18.41 -19.49 -33.74
C LYS A 533 -18.53 -19.45 -35.26
N ALA A 534 -17.62 -18.77 -35.96
CA ALA A 534 -17.59 -18.71 -37.42
C ALA A 534 -17.27 -20.07 -38.07
N ASN A 535 -16.50 -20.93 -37.40
CA ASN A 535 -16.10 -22.24 -37.90
C ASN A 535 -17.04 -23.40 -37.50
N ARG A 536 -18.14 -23.13 -36.76
CA ARG A 536 -19.17 -24.15 -36.53
C ARG A 536 -20.03 -24.32 -37.79
N PRO A 537 -20.18 -25.54 -38.34
CA PRO A 537 -21.12 -25.75 -39.43
C PRO A 537 -22.52 -25.35 -38.96
N LYS A 538 -23.20 -24.50 -39.74
CA LYS A 538 -24.63 -24.23 -39.56
C LYS A 538 -25.33 -25.58 -39.76
N VAL A 539 -25.69 -26.25 -38.66
CA VAL A 539 -26.63 -27.35 -38.73
C VAL A 539 -27.91 -26.77 -39.29
N MET A 540 -28.27 -27.19 -40.51
CA MET A 540 -29.59 -26.94 -41.07
C MET A 540 -30.61 -27.52 -40.10
N THR A 541 -31.28 -26.67 -39.33
CA THR A 541 -32.59 -26.99 -38.80
C THR A 541 -33.55 -26.95 -39.98
N THR A 542 -33.67 -28.07 -40.67
CA THR A 542 -34.77 -28.33 -41.60
C THR A 542 -36.05 -28.33 -40.77
N GLU A 543 -36.98 -27.48 -41.17
CA GLU A 543 -38.34 -27.39 -40.65
C GLU A 543 -39.01 -28.77 -40.58
N VAL A 544 -39.68 -29.04 -39.46
CA VAL A 544 -40.94 -29.78 -39.49
C VAL A 544 -41.98 -28.90 -38.82
N PHE A 545 -42.92 -28.48 -39.66
CA PHE A 545 -44.15 -27.74 -39.36
C PHE A 545 -45.11 -28.54 -38.45
N LEU A 546 -46.10 -27.82 -37.89
CA LEU A 546 -47.42 -28.28 -37.34
C LEU A 546 -47.39 -28.81 -35.88
N THR A 547 -48.25 -28.42 -34.91
CA THR A 547 -49.59 -27.77 -34.90
C THR A 547 -49.93 -27.32 -33.45
N VAL A 548 -50.58 -26.16 -33.29
CA VAL A 548 -51.71 -25.83 -32.39
C VAL A 548 -51.76 -26.43 -30.96
N LEU A 549 -51.48 -25.61 -29.93
CA LEU A 549 -52.43 -25.02 -28.94
C LEU A 549 -51.67 -24.12 -27.94
#